data_AF-A0A2M9P2Y9-F1
#
_entry.id   AF-A0A2M9P2Y9-F1
#
_cell.length_a   1.000
_cell.length_b   1.000
_cell.length_c   1.000
_cell.angle_alpha   90.00
_cell.angle_beta   90.00
_cell.angle_gamma   90.00
#
_symmetry.space_group_name_H-M   'P 1'
#
loop_
_entity.id
_entity.type
_entity.pdbx_description
1 polymer ?
#
loop_
_entity_poly.entity_id
_entity_poly.type
_entity_poly.pdbx_seq_one_letter_code
_entity_poly.pdbx_strand_id
1 'polypeptide(L)'
;AAGIPYEMGLIKNRYVGRTFIQPSQSLREQGVKMKLSPVRGVVEGKRVIMVDDSIVRGTTSRRIVRMLKDAGAKEVHVVISSPPIKNPCFYGIDTSKKEELIASSKS
;
A
#
# COMPACT_ATOMS: atom_id res chain seq x y z
N ALA A 1 -13.58 -4.88 -20.67
CA ALA A 1 -13.39 -4.98 -19.20
C ALA A 1 -12.79 -6.35 -18.87
N ALA A 2 -11.99 -6.48 -17.82
CA ALA A 2 -11.26 -7.73 -17.50
C ALA A 2 -12.13 -8.90 -17.01
N GLY A 3 -13.44 -8.71 -16.84
CA GLY A 3 -14.37 -9.76 -16.38
C GLY A 3 -14.21 -10.17 -14.92
N ILE A 4 -13.36 -9.47 -14.16
CA ILE A 4 -13.09 -9.74 -12.74
C ILE A 4 -13.98 -8.82 -11.89
N PRO A 5 -14.66 -9.34 -10.86
CA PRO A 5 -15.50 -8.52 -9.98
C PRO A 5 -14.67 -7.48 -9.24
N TYR A 6 -15.21 -6.26 -9.15
CA TYR A 6 -14.66 -5.19 -8.35
C TYR A 6 -15.34 -5.17 -6.98
N GLU A 7 -14.56 -5.37 -5.91
CA GLU A 7 -15.05 -5.37 -4.53
C GLU A 7 -14.15 -4.50 -3.64
N MET A 8 -14.73 -3.94 -2.57
CA MET A 8 -13.94 -3.25 -1.53
C MET A 8 -13.23 -4.27 -0.62
N GLY A 9 -12.03 -4.69 -1.02
CA GLY A 9 -11.18 -5.57 -0.22
C GLY A 9 -10.42 -4.87 0.92
N LEU A 10 -10.33 -3.53 0.88
CA LEU A 10 -9.67 -2.69 1.89
C LEU A 10 -10.56 -1.49 2.22
N ILE A 11 -10.68 -1.17 3.50
CA ILE A 11 -11.40 0.02 3.98
C ILE A 11 -10.38 1.00 4.55
N LYS A 12 -10.43 2.23 4.05
CA LYS A 12 -9.64 3.35 4.60
C LYS A 12 -10.29 3.86 5.87
N ASN A 13 -9.53 3.88 6.96
CA ASN A 13 -9.98 4.51 8.20
C ASN A 13 -9.91 6.03 8.04
N ARG A 14 -11.08 6.68 8.15
CA ARG A 14 -11.23 8.14 7.97
C ARG A 14 -10.77 8.95 9.19
N TYR A 15 -10.59 8.31 10.35
CA TYR A 15 -10.30 8.97 11.61
C TYR A 15 -8.83 8.86 12.03
N VAL A 16 -7.95 8.36 11.13
CA VAL A 16 -6.52 8.27 11.44
C VAL A 16 -5.88 9.65 11.37
N GLY A 17 -5.50 10.17 12.53
CA GLY A 17 -4.67 11.38 12.68
C GLY A 17 -3.20 11.14 12.39
N ARG A 18 -2.39 12.21 12.49
CA ARG A 18 -0.93 12.13 12.34
C ARG A 18 -0.33 11.36 13.52
N THR A 19 0.46 10.33 13.25
CA THR A 19 1.07 9.45 14.27
C THR A 19 2.48 9.89 14.68
N PHE A 20 2.86 11.16 14.45
CA PHE A 20 4.24 11.63 14.63
C PHE A 20 4.67 11.68 16.11
N ILE A 21 3.77 12.13 17.00
CA ILE A 21 4.01 12.17 18.44
C ILE A 21 3.24 11.01 19.04
N GLN A 22 3.91 9.88 19.24
CA GLN A 22 3.36 8.71 19.92
C GLN A 22 4.34 8.26 21.01
N PRO A 23 3.86 7.83 22.19
CA PRO A 23 4.72 7.47 23.33
C PRO A 23 5.70 6.34 23.04
N SER A 24 5.40 5.49 22.06
CA SER A 24 6.24 4.35 21.69
C SER A 24 6.25 4.07 20.19
N GLN A 25 7.31 3.40 19.74
CA GLN A 25 7.45 2.87 18.39
C GLN A 25 6.30 1.90 18.04
N SER A 26 5.88 1.05 18.99
CA SER A 26 4.80 0.07 18.80
C SER A 26 3.45 0.74 18.58
N LEU A 27 3.13 1.79 19.35
CA LEU A 27 1.91 2.59 19.16
C LEU A 27 1.89 3.28 17.80
N ARG A 28 3.06 3.76 17.34
CA ARG A 28 3.20 4.35 16.01
C ARG A 28 2.94 3.33 14.91
N GLU A 29 3.50 2.14 15.03
CA GLU A 29 3.28 1.04 14.08
C GLU A 29 1.82 0.58 14.06
N GLN A 30 1.18 0.52 15.22
CA GLN A 30 -0.25 0.23 15.33
C GLN A 30 -1.10 1.33 14.66
N GLY A 31 -0.77 2.61 14.86
CA GLY A 31 -1.45 3.72 14.18
C GLY A 31 -1.32 3.66 12.66
N VAL A 32 -0.18 3.17 12.14
CA VAL A 32 -0.02 2.93 10.70
C VAL A 32 -0.85 1.72 10.23
N LYS A 33 -0.92 0.64 11.02
CA LYS A 33 -1.82 -0.50 10.74
C LYS A 33 -3.29 -0.08 10.70
N MET A 34 -3.70 0.90 11.50
CA MET A 34 -5.08 1.40 11.50
C MET A 34 -5.49 2.16 10.25
N LYS A 35 -4.57 2.53 9.34
CA LYS A 35 -4.90 3.30 8.13
C LYS A 35 -5.79 2.53 7.16
N LEU A 36 -5.57 1.23 7.05
CA LEU A 36 -6.28 0.33 6.15
C LEU A 36 -6.65 -0.94 6.90
N SER A 37 -7.89 -1.39 6.71
CA SER A 37 -8.37 -2.66 7.27
C SER A 37 -8.82 -3.57 6.13
N PRO A 38 -8.36 -4.84 6.09
CA PRO A 38 -8.82 -5.81 5.10
C PRO A 38 -10.23 -6.28 5.42
N VAL A 39 -11.06 -6.44 4.39
CA VAL A 39 -12.40 -7.01 4.52
C VAL A 39 -12.29 -8.51 4.32
N ARG A 40 -12.12 -9.27 5.41
CA ARG A 40 -11.85 -10.72 5.36
C ARG A 40 -12.85 -11.48 4.49
N GLY A 41 -14.15 -11.21 4.60
CA GLY A 41 -15.19 -11.85 3.78
C GLY A 41 -15.07 -11.62 2.27
N VAL A 42 -14.35 -10.57 1.85
CA VAL A 42 -14.08 -10.27 0.44
C VAL A 42 -12.80 -10.97 -0.04
N VAL A 43 -11.78 -11.08 0.81
CA VAL A 43 -10.41 -11.47 0.40
C VAL A 43 -10.05 -12.92 0.71
N GLU A 44 -10.64 -13.53 1.74
CA GLU A 44 -10.27 -14.86 2.23
C GLU A 44 -10.47 -15.94 1.16
N GLY A 45 -9.44 -16.75 0.94
CA GLY A 45 -9.46 -17.85 -0.02
C GLY A 45 -9.43 -17.43 -1.50
N LYS A 46 -9.42 -16.12 -1.81
CA LYS A 46 -9.44 -15.61 -3.19
C LYS A 46 -8.03 -15.25 -3.70
N ARG A 47 -7.88 -15.20 -5.03
CA ARG A 47 -6.75 -14.53 -5.70
C ARG A 47 -7.17 -13.09 -5.94
N VAL A 48 -6.44 -12.12 -5.39
CA VAL A 48 -6.84 -10.71 -5.44
C VAL A 48 -5.89 -9.91 -6.32
N ILE A 49 -6.46 -8.95 -7.05
CA ILE A 49 -5.71 -7.91 -7.75
C ILE A 49 -5.80 -6.64 -6.91
N MET A 50 -4.66 -6.19 -6.40
CA MET A 50 -4.53 -4.94 -5.67
C MET A 50 -4.07 -3.85 -6.63
N VAL A 51 -4.95 -2.89 -6.92
CA VAL A 51 -4.63 -1.74 -7.75
C VAL A 51 -4.21 -0.57 -6.85
N ASP A 52 -3.06 0.02 -7.13
CA ASP A 52 -2.54 1.20 -6.41
C ASP A 52 -2.14 2.28 -7.43
N ASP A 53 -2.12 3.55 -7.01
CA ASP A 53 -1.78 4.65 -7.92
C ASP A 53 -0.30 4.65 -8.29
N SER A 54 0.58 4.39 -7.33
CA SER A 54 2.02 4.49 -7.50
C SER A 54 2.80 3.67 -6.48
N ILE A 55 4.07 3.39 -6.81
CA ILE A 55 5.04 2.84 -5.86
C ILE A 55 6.26 3.76 -5.80
N VAL A 56 6.44 4.43 -4.66
CA VAL A 56 7.59 5.31 -4.39
C VAL A 56 8.71 4.53 -3.69
N ARG A 57 8.55 4.25 -2.39
CA ARG A 57 9.53 3.50 -1.57
C ARG A 57 9.20 2.01 -1.45
N GLY A 58 7.98 1.60 -1.84
CA GLY A 58 7.48 0.22 -1.73
C GLY A 58 7.18 -0.30 -0.31
N THR A 59 7.48 0.47 0.74
CA THR A 59 7.20 0.07 2.13
C THR A 59 5.71 -0.09 2.40
N THR A 60 4.88 0.83 1.90
CA THR A 60 3.41 0.77 2.01
C THR A 60 2.85 -0.44 1.26
N SER A 61 3.18 -0.59 -0.03
CA SER A 61 2.69 -1.70 -0.85
C SER A 61 3.06 -3.06 -0.24
N ARG A 62 4.29 -3.22 0.28
CA ARG A 62 4.70 -4.44 0.99
C ARG A 62 3.85 -4.72 2.24
N ARG A 63 3.49 -3.68 3.00
CA ARG A 63 2.62 -3.81 4.18
C ARG A 63 1.20 -4.20 3.78
N ILE A 64 0.65 -3.61 2.73
CA ILE A 64 -0.71 -3.93 2.25
C ILE A 64 -0.76 -5.37 1.72
N VAL A 65 0.24 -5.80 0.94
CA VAL A 65 0.33 -7.19 0.46
C VAL A 65 0.35 -8.17 1.64
N ARG A 66 1.16 -7.90 2.67
CA ARG A 66 1.17 -8.74 3.90
C ARG A 66 -0.19 -8.75 4.58
N MET A 67 -0.80 -7.59 4.77
CA MET A 67 -2.13 -7.46 5.39
C MET A 67 -3.20 -8.28 4.64
N LEU A 68 -3.19 -8.28 3.31
CA LEU A 68 -4.12 -9.09 2.50
C LEU A 68 -3.82 -10.59 2.60
N LYS A 69 -2.54 -10.98 2.62
CA LYS A 69 -2.12 -12.38 2.85
C LYS A 69 -2.52 -12.87 4.24
N ASP A 70 -2.28 -12.07 5.27
CA ASP A 70 -2.67 -12.36 6.66
C ASP A 70 -4.20 -12.47 6.82
N ALA A 71 -4.97 -11.73 5.99
CA ALA A 71 -6.42 -11.83 5.91
C ALA A 71 -6.94 -13.03 5.10
N GLY A 72 -6.04 -13.89 4.57
CA GLY A 72 -6.40 -15.15 3.92
C GLY A 72 -6.37 -15.14 2.40
N ALA A 73 -5.85 -14.09 1.73
CA ALA A 73 -5.72 -14.10 0.27
C ALA A 73 -4.72 -15.17 -0.21
N LYS A 74 -5.11 -16.00 -1.20
CA LYS A 74 -4.24 -17.03 -1.79
C LYS A 74 -3.11 -16.42 -2.60
N GLU A 75 -3.42 -15.40 -3.40
CA GLU A 75 -2.47 -14.67 -4.23
C GLU A 75 -2.79 -13.18 -4.17
N VAL A 76 -1.77 -12.33 -4.28
CA VAL A 76 -1.93 -10.88 -4.36
C VAL A 76 -1.13 -10.40 -5.56
N HIS A 77 -1.84 -10.01 -6.62
CA HIS A 77 -1.27 -9.45 -7.84
C HIS A 77 -1.32 -7.93 -7.74
N VAL A 78 -0.16 -7.28 -7.69
CA VAL A 78 -0.08 -5.82 -7.57
C VAL A 78 -0.07 -5.21 -8.96
N VAL A 79 -1.00 -4.29 -9.23
CA VAL A 79 -1.10 -3.56 -10.49
C VAL A 79 -1.01 -2.07 -10.17
N ILE A 80 -0.13 -1.36 -10.86
CA ILE A 80 0.15 0.05 -10.62
C ILE A 80 -0.27 0.86 -11.83
N SER A 81 -1.07 1.90 -11.61
CA SER A 81 -1.61 2.71 -12.71
C SER A 81 -0.61 3.72 -13.27
N SER A 82 0.44 4.05 -12.51
CA SER A 82 1.52 4.93 -12.96
C SER A 82 2.76 4.16 -13.46
N PRO A 83 3.60 4.79 -14.31
CA PRO A 83 4.93 4.29 -14.61
C PRO A 83 5.82 4.20 -13.37
N PRO A 84 6.89 3.38 -13.38
CA PRO A 84 7.84 3.32 -12.28
C PRO A 84 8.47 4.69 -11.97
N ILE A 85 8.41 5.13 -10.71
CA ILE A 85 8.99 6.40 -10.25
C ILE A 85 10.49 6.21 -10.01
N LYS A 86 11.31 6.65 -10.98
CA LYS A 86 12.77 6.44 -10.95
C LYS A 86 13.58 7.67 -10.49
N ASN A 87 12.99 8.86 -10.54
CA ASN A 87 13.67 10.11 -10.21
C ASN A 87 12.79 10.99 -9.30
N PRO A 88 13.42 11.79 -8.42
CA PRO A 88 12.70 12.81 -7.66
C PRO A 88 12.17 13.92 -8.58
N CYS A 89 11.11 14.59 -8.13
CA CYS A 89 10.57 15.78 -8.74
C CYS A 89 11.30 17.02 -8.22
N PHE A 90 11.72 17.89 -9.14
CA PHE A 90 12.34 19.18 -8.84
C PHE A 90 11.40 20.38 -9.10
N TYR A 91 10.14 20.10 -9.45
CA TYR A 91 9.15 21.09 -9.88
C TYR A 91 7.97 21.24 -8.89
N GLY A 92 8.18 20.93 -7.61
CA GLY A 92 7.23 21.28 -6.53
C GLY A 92 6.43 20.13 -5.93
N ILE A 93 6.63 18.88 -6.34
CA ILE A 93 6.07 17.71 -5.64
C ILE A 93 7.11 17.17 -4.66
N ASP A 94 6.74 17.07 -3.38
CA ASP A 94 7.57 16.44 -2.36
C ASP A 94 7.77 14.96 -2.71
N THR A 95 9.01 14.61 -3.04
CA THR A 95 9.41 13.26 -3.45
C THR A 95 10.67 12.86 -2.69
N SER A 96 10.81 11.57 -2.46
CA SER A 96 11.95 11.00 -1.74
C SER A 96 13.23 11.13 -2.55
N LYS A 97 14.40 11.04 -1.88
CA LYS A 97 15.70 11.06 -2.58
C LYS A 97 15.78 9.90 -3.56
N LYS A 98 16.59 10.05 -4.61
CA LYS A 98 16.71 9.04 -5.67
C LYS A 98 17.02 7.65 -5.11
N GLU A 99 17.94 7.54 -4.15
CA GLU A 99 18.31 6.25 -3.54
C GLU A 99 17.16 5.60 -2.74
N GLU A 100 16.17 6.37 -2.28
CA GLU A 100 15.02 5.87 -1.52
C GLU A 100 13.88 5.37 -2.43
N LEU A 101 13.93 5.68 -3.73
CA LEU A 101 12.94 5.23 -4.70
C LEU A 101 13.23 3.77 -5.06
N ILE A 102 12.24 2.88 -4.90
CA ILE A 102 12.43 1.44 -5.10
C ILE A 102 12.76 1.09 -6.56
N ALA A 103 12.30 1.91 -7.50
CA ALA A 103 12.53 1.72 -8.94
C ALA A 103 13.74 2.52 -9.47
N SER A 104 14.54 3.16 -8.61
CA SER A 104 15.72 3.94 -9.05
C SER A 104 16.88 3.09 -9.58
N SER A 105 17.01 1.86 -9.06
CA SER A 105 18.17 0.98 -9.30
C SER A 105 17.81 -0.37 -9.92
N LYS A 106 16.51 -0.71 -9.95
CA LYS A 106 16.02 -1.97 -10.55
C LYS A 106 14.93 -1.63 -11.56
N SER A 107 15.10 -2.15 -12.77
CA SER A 107 14.15 -2.01 -13.89
C SER A 107 13.12 -3.11 -13.86
#